data_AF-A0A4Q4URI0-F1
#
_entry.id   AF-A0A4Q4URI0-F1
#
_cell.length_a   1.000
_cell.length_b   1.000
_cell.length_c   1.000
_cell.angle_alpha   90.00
_cell.angle_beta   90.00
_cell.angle_gamma   90.00
#
_symmetry.space_group_name_H-M   'P 1'
#
loop_
_entity.id
_entity.type
_entity.pdbx_description
1 polymer ?
#
loop_
_entity_poly.entity_id
_entity_poly.type
_entity_poly.pdbx_seq_one_letter_code
_entity_poly.pdbx_strand_id
1 'polypeptide(L)'
;MSAIIEKPNSTEKEQKEYDELNPNKYGGYSLHGACLAIAPISWRLSWASEAIVRGCDVNELDGIYQPLRPLHAAIENPGDVDYRTGKLHDRFESLEMVQFLLAHGADPRLQAGQAHIPKRHWLTPMDVALSNARYHRESGFSVYRFWEEARDLMIEAAKNLTVYQKASRRTRFSTEEMGTKKVYKVAKESKSAKQEGKTADEVLKRPRI
;
A
#
# COMPACT_ATOMS: atom_id res chain seq x y z
N MET A 1 -13.54 3.70 0.23
CA MET A 1 -13.50 4.95 1.00
C MET A 1 -12.67 4.64 2.23
N SER A 2 -11.45 5.16 2.35
CA SER A 2 -10.69 5.02 3.60
C SER A 2 -11.37 5.87 4.66
N ALA A 3 -11.83 5.23 5.73
CA ALA A 3 -12.34 5.95 6.88
C ALA A 3 -11.17 6.69 7.53
N ILE A 4 -11.30 8.00 7.71
CA ILE A 4 -10.39 8.76 8.56
C ILE A 4 -10.63 8.26 9.98
N ILE A 5 -9.59 7.76 10.63
CA ILE A 5 -9.66 7.39 12.04
C ILE A 5 -9.65 8.69 12.84
N GLU A 6 -10.76 8.94 13.56
CA GLU A 6 -10.89 10.13 14.41
C GLU A 6 -9.93 10.05 15.59
N LYS A 7 -9.49 11.23 16.06
CA LYS A 7 -8.69 11.31 17.27
C LYS A 7 -9.48 10.75 18.45
N PRO A 8 -8.87 9.91 19.30
CA PRO A 8 -9.55 9.36 20.46
C PRO A 8 -9.95 10.47 21.44
N ASN A 9 -11.15 10.36 22.02
CA ASN A 9 -11.56 11.22 23.13
C ASN A 9 -10.64 10.94 24.33
N SER A 10 -9.97 11.97 24.85
CA SER A 10 -8.91 11.83 25.86
C SER A 10 -8.99 12.96 26.88
N THR A 11 -8.48 12.70 28.08
CA THR A 11 -8.31 13.74 29.11
C THR A 11 -7.25 14.76 28.66
N GLU A 12 -7.21 15.95 29.29
CA GLU A 12 -6.22 16.99 28.95
C GLU A 12 -4.77 16.49 29.07
N LYS A 13 -4.50 15.65 30.08
CA LYS A 13 -3.19 15.03 30.28
C LYS A 13 -2.84 14.05 29.16
N GLU A 14 -3.76 13.18 28.79
CA GLU A 14 -3.58 12.21 27.70
C GLU A 14 -3.46 12.90 26.34
N GLN A 15 -4.21 13.99 26.12
CA GLN A 15 -4.10 14.78 24.89
C GLN A 15 -2.72 15.42 24.75
N LYS A 16 -2.17 15.96 25.84
CA LYS A 16 -0.82 16.50 25.86
C LYS A 16 0.22 15.42 25.52
N GLU A 17 0.10 14.23 26.10
CA GLU A 17 0.97 13.10 25.81
C GLU A 17 0.82 12.60 24.37
N TYR A 18 -0.40 12.54 23.85
CA TYR A 18 -0.69 12.22 22.45
C TYR A 18 0.03 13.17 21.50
N ASP A 19 -0.06 14.48 21.72
CA ASP A 19 0.58 15.48 20.85
C ASP A 19 2.11 15.48 21.03
N GLU A 20 2.60 15.24 22.24
CA GLU A 20 4.04 15.10 22.53
C GLU A 20 4.66 13.85 21.91
N LEU A 21 3.92 12.76 21.74
CA LEU A 21 4.43 11.52 21.15
C LEU A 21 4.12 11.39 19.65
N ASN A 22 3.27 12.26 19.09
CA ASN A 22 2.86 12.19 17.70
C ASN A 22 4.06 12.35 16.75
N PRO A 23 4.40 11.33 15.93
CA PRO A 23 5.52 11.39 15.00
C PRO A 23 5.30 12.40 13.85
N ASN A 24 4.05 12.76 13.55
CA ASN A 24 3.69 13.68 12.47
C ASN A 24 4.23 15.11 12.63
N LYS A 25 4.75 15.47 13.80
CA LYS A 25 5.33 16.80 14.07
C LYS A 25 6.71 17.02 13.47
N TYR A 26 7.44 15.95 13.14
CA TYR A 26 8.83 16.02 12.69
C TYR A 26 8.99 16.01 11.16
N GLY A 27 7.89 15.82 10.42
CA GLY A 27 7.84 15.96 8.96
C GLY A 27 8.49 14.85 8.13
N GLY A 28 9.33 13.99 8.71
CA GLY A 28 9.96 12.83 8.05
C GLY A 28 9.45 11.50 8.58
N TYR A 29 9.15 10.56 7.67
CA TYR A 29 8.77 9.16 7.96
C TYR A 29 7.67 9.01 9.03
N SER A 30 6.72 9.94 9.02
CA SER A 30 5.57 10.01 9.92
C SER A 30 4.84 8.67 10.07
N LEU A 31 4.64 7.96 8.94
CA LEU A 31 3.95 6.68 8.93
C LEU A 31 4.80 5.56 9.56
N HIS A 32 6.11 5.52 9.29
CA HIS A 32 7.04 4.59 9.97
C HIS A 32 7.09 4.85 11.47
N GLY A 33 7.17 6.13 11.87
CA GLY A 33 7.13 6.53 13.27
C GLY A 33 5.86 6.06 13.97
N ALA A 34 4.69 6.17 13.32
CA ALA A 34 3.43 5.68 13.88
C ALA A 34 3.43 4.15 14.03
N CYS A 35 4.07 3.42 13.10
CA CYS A 35 4.18 1.97 13.15
C CYS A 35 5.17 1.48 14.23
N LEU A 36 6.29 2.20 14.42
CA LEU A 36 7.34 1.86 15.39
C LEU A 36 7.03 2.34 16.82
N ALA A 37 6.13 3.31 16.97
CA ALA A 37 5.77 3.86 18.26
C ALA A 37 5.21 2.78 19.20
N ILE A 38 5.47 2.96 20.50
CA ILE A 38 4.97 2.09 21.59
C ILE A 38 3.69 2.70 22.21
N ALA A 39 3.06 3.66 21.53
CA ALA A 39 1.82 4.28 22.00
C ALA A 39 0.61 3.32 21.87
N PRO A 40 -0.50 3.59 22.59
CA PRO A 40 -1.74 2.84 22.42
C PRO A 40 -2.15 2.72 20.94
N ILE A 41 -2.72 1.58 20.54
CA ILE A 41 -3.07 1.35 19.13
C ILE A 41 -4.00 2.42 18.55
N SER A 42 -4.97 2.90 19.32
CA SER A 42 -5.88 3.97 18.90
C SER A 42 -5.13 5.26 18.51
N TRP A 43 -4.04 5.58 19.22
CA TRP A 43 -3.21 6.75 18.94
C TRP A 43 -2.40 6.52 17.67
N ARG A 44 -1.74 5.36 17.58
CA ARG A 44 -0.92 4.99 16.42
C ARG A 44 -1.73 4.97 15.13
N LEU A 45 -2.94 4.39 15.17
CA LEU A 45 -3.86 4.35 14.04
C LEU A 45 -4.33 5.75 13.62
N SER A 46 -4.65 6.61 14.59
CA SER A 46 -4.99 8.02 14.32
C SER A 46 -3.82 8.77 13.67
N TRP A 47 -2.60 8.62 14.19
CA TRP A 47 -1.39 9.23 13.59
C TRP A 47 -1.10 8.69 12.18
N ALA A 48 -1.24 7.38 11.97
CA ALA A 48 -1.04 6.74 10.66
C ALA A 48 -2.09 7.21 9.64
N SER A 49 -3.36 7.31 10.06
CA SER A 49 -4.45 7.88 9.26
C SER A 49 -4.14 9.33 8.87
N GLU A 50 -3.73 10.16 9.82
CA GLU A 50 -3.32 11.54 9.55
C GLU A 50 -2.13 11.62 8.57
N ALA A 51 -1.11 10.77 8.73
CA ALA A 51 0.04 10.72 7.83
C ALA A 51 -0.38 10.36 6.38
N ILE A 52 -1.25 9.37 6.21
CA ILE A 52 -1.77 8.98 4.89
C ILE A 52 -2.60 10.11 4.27
N VAL A 53 -3.44 10.80 5.05
CA VAL A 53 -4.22 11.97 4.58
C VAL A 53 -3.30 13.11 4.13
N ARG A 54 -2.15 13.30 4.79
CA ARG A 54 -1.12 14.26 4.39
C ARG A 54 -0.32 13.83 3.15
N GLY A 55 -0.58 12.64 2.61
CA GLY A 55 0.03 12.13 1.38
C GLY A 55 1.25 11.23 1.58
N CYS A 56 1.50 10.72 2.79
CA CYS A 56 2.53 9.70 2.99
C CYS A 56 2.20 8.42 2.21
N ASP A 57 3.19 7.85 1.52
CA ASP A 57 3.04 6.59 0.78
C ASP A 57 3.10 5.41 1.76
N VAL A 58 2.06 4.58 1.76
CA VAL A 58 1.98 3.35 2.59
C VAL A 58 3.04 2.31 2.24
N ASN A 59 3.66 2.45 1.08
CA ASN A 59 4.77 1.62 0.61
C ASN A 59 6.12 2.34 0.67
N GLU A 60 6.20 3.53 1.24
CA GLU A 60 7.42 4.33 1.28
C GLU A 60 8.59 3.52 1.87
N LEU A 61 9.73 3.55 1.19
CA LEU A 61 10.96 3.00 1.74
C LEU A 61 11.65 4.11 2.51
N ASP A 62 11.87 3.90 3.81
CA ASP A 62 12.60 4.84 4.65
C ASP A 62 14.05 5.01 4.15
N GLY A 63 14.68 6.10 4.58
CA GLY A 63 15.99 6.55 4.19
C GLY A 63 17.14 5.67 4.70
N ILE A 64 18.32 6.26 4.68
CA ILE A 64 19.60 5.55 4.56
C ILE A 64 19.90 4.63 5.77
N TYR A 65 19.37 4.90 6.96
CA TYR A 65 19.77 4.19 8.18
C TYR A 65 18.92 2.95 8.50
N GLN A 66 17.64 2.95 8.12
CA GLN A 66 16.74 1.80 8.29
C GLN A 66 15.81 1.76 7.08
N PRO A 67 16.23 1.19 5.92
CA PRO A 67 15.38 1.08 4.75
C PRO A 67 14.28 0.04 4.99
N LEU A 68 13.28 0.45 5.76
CA LEU A 68 12.09 -0.29 6.13
C LEU A 68 10.90 0.33 5.42
N ARG A 69 9.89 -0.48 5.18
CA ARG A 69 8.57 0.01 4.75
C ARG A 69 7.64 0.04 5.97
N PRO A 70 6.53 0.81 5.93
CA PRO A 70 5.57 0.83 7.05
C PRO A 70 5.14 -0.56 7.49
N LEU A 71 4.92 -1.48 6.54
CA LEU A 71 4.52 -2.85 6.86
C LEU A 71 5.63 -3.67 7.52
N HIS A 72 6.92 -3.40 7.25
CA HIS A 72 8.04 -3.98 8.01
C HIS A 72 8.12 -3.38 9.42
N ALA A 73 7.97 -2.07 9.54
CA ALA A 73 7.99 -1.37 10.82
C ALA A 73 6.89 -1.88 11.77
N ALA A 74 5.67 -2.10 11.25
CA ALA A 74 4.54 -2.60 12.04
C ALA A 74 4.75 -4.01 12.63
N ILE A 75 5.68 -4.80 12.09
CA ILE A 75 6.00 -6.16 12.58
C ILE A 75 7.35 -6.26 13.31
N GLU A 76 8.14 -5.19 13.34
CA GLU A 76 9.46 -5.15 13.98
C GLU A 76 9.36 -4.97 15.50
N ASN A 77 8.42 -4.15 15.97
CA ASN A 77 8.19 -3.88 17.39
C ASN A 77 6.86 -4.46 17.92
N PRO A 78 6.68 -5.79 17.98
CA PRO A 78 5.53 -6.35 18.66
C PRO A 78 5.72 -6.30 20.18
N GLY A 79 5.19 -5.23 20.77
CA GLY A 79 5.03 -5.04 22.21
C GLY A 79 6.32 -5.21 23.00
N ASP A 80 7.05 -4.10 23.13
CA ASP A 80 8.11 -4.00 24.13
C ASP A 80 7.50 -3.61 25.49
N VAL A 81 8.21 -3.93 26.56
CA VAL A 81 7.91 -3.33 27.86
C VAL A 81 8.22 -1.86 27.72
N ASP A 82 7.23 -1.00 27.96
CA ASP A 82 7.54 0.42 28.14
C ASP A 82 8.36 0.54 29.42
N TYR A 83 9.67 0.65 29.29
CA TYR A 83 10.61 0.75 30.41
C TYR A 83 10.34 1.95 31.32
N ARG A 84 9.58 2.96 30.86
CA ARG A 84 9.19 4.13 31.68
C ARG A 84 7.97 3.85 32.54
N THR A 85 7.01 3.06 32.05
CA THR A 85 5.75 2.79 32.77
C THR A 85 5.65 1.37 33.33
N GLY A 86 6.56 0.48 32.94
CA GLY A 86 6.54 -0.95 33.27
C GLY A 86 5.39 -1.72 32.62
N LYS A 87 4.61 -1.08 31.74
CA LYS A 87 3.46 -1.71 31.09
C LYS A 87 3.93 -2.57 29.92
N LEU A 88 3.42 -3.80 29.87
CA LEU A 88 3.54 -4.64 28.70
C LEU A 88 2.48 -4.16 27.70
N HIS A 89 2.91 -3.59 26.58
CA HIS A 89 1.97 -3.34 25.48
C HIS A 89 1.55 -4.67 24.89
N ASP A 90 0.24 -4.90 24.76
CA ASP A 90 -0.26 -6.13 24.18
C ASP A 90 0.20 -6.22 22.72
N ARG A 91 0.95 -7.27 22.42
CA ARG A 91 1.61 -7.51 21.13
C ARG A 91 0.60 -7.64 19.99
N PHE A 92 -0.63 -8.05 20.31
CA PHE A 92 -1.71 -8.24 19.34
C PHE A 92 -2.30 -6.91 18.84
N GLU A 93 -2.11 -5.81 19.56
CA GLU A 93 -2.53 -4.49 19.10
C GLU A 93 -1.85 -4.09 17.78
N SER A 94 -0.61 -4.52 17.56
CA SER A 94 0.10 -4.25 16.30
C SER A 94 -0.50 -5.01 15.11
N LEU A 95 -1.34 -6.03 15.31
CA LEU A 95 -2.08 -6.66 14.20
C LEU A 95 -3.10 -5.70 13.58
N GLU A 96 -3.74 -4.84 14.39
CA GLU A 96 -4.65 -3.83 13.86
C GLU A 96 -3.92 -2.85 12.95
N MET A 97 -2.67 -2.49 13.28
CA MET A 97 -1.82 -1.66 12.41
C MET A 97 -1.50 -2.39 11.10
N VAL A 98 -1.18 -3.69 11.14
CA VAL A 98 -0.95 -4.49 9.93
C VAL A 98 -2.21 -4.51 9.06
N GLN A 99 -3.38 -4.79 9.63
CA GLN A 99 -4.66 -4.77 8.92
C GLN A 99 -4.96 -3.40 8.32
N PHE A 100 -4.73 -2.33 9.09
CA PHE A 100 -4.92 -0.95 8.64
C PHE A 100 -4.05 -0.63 7.41
N LEU A 101 -2.75 -0.93 7.47
CA LEU A 101 -1.83 -0.70 6.36
C LEU A 101 -2.23 -1.49 5.10
N LEU A 102 -2.59 -2.77 5.26
CA LEU A 102 -3.04 -3.61 4.15
C LEU A 102 -4.34 -3.08 3.52
N ALA A 103 -5.28 -2.62 4.34
CA ALA A 103 -6.53 -2.00 3.88
C ALA A 103 -6.29 -0.69 3.10
N HIS A 104 -5.20 0.01 3.42
CA HIS A 104 -4.77 1.24 2.73
C HIS A 104 -3.81 0.98 1.55
N GLY A 105 -3.58 -0.27 1.16
CA GLY A 105 -2.84 -0.62 -0.05
C GLY A 105 -1.34 -0.87 0.14
N ALA A 106 -0.90 -1.14 1.38
CA ALA A 106 0.44 -1.66 1.60
C ALA A 106 0.62 -3.00 0.86
N ASP A 107 1.70 -3.13 0.08
CA ASP A 107 2.00 -4.31 -0.70
C ASP A 107 2.99 -5.21 0.07
N PRO A 108 2.53 -6.36 0.61
CA PRO A 108 3.36 -7.26 1.40
C PRO A 108 4.45 -7.97 0.60
N ARG A 109 4.50 -7.80 -0.73
CA ARG A 109 5.52 -8.40 -1.60
C ARG A 109 6.75 -7.52 -1.72
N LEU A 110 6.67 -6.26 -1.29
CA LEU A 110 7.78 -5.34 -1.42
C LEU A 110 8.87 -5.66 -0.41
N GLN A 111 10.10 -5.75 -0.91
CA GLN A 111 11.27 -6.03 -0.10
C GLN A 111 11.79 -4.76 0.57
N ALA A 112 12.29 -4.95 1.78
CA ALA A 112 13.05 -3.96 2.53
C ALA A 112 14.11 -4.70 3.37
N GLY A 113 15.06 -3.96 3.93
CA GLY A 113 16.14 -4.57 4.68
C GLY A 113 17.05 -3.52 5.27
N GLN A 114 17.77 -3.90 6.31
CA GLN A 114 18.66 -2.98 7.02
C GLN A 114 19.78 -2.48 6.11
N ALA A 115 20.30 -1.28 6.40
CA ALA A 115 21.28 -0.60 5.54
C ALA A 115 22.56 -1.42 5.28
N HIS A 116 22.96 -2.24 6.26
CA HIS A 116 24.15 -3.10 6.16
C HIS A 116 23.90 -4.44 5.45
N ILE A 117 22.64 -4.78 5.16
CA ILE A 117 22.26 -6.00 4.45
C ILE A 117 22.25 -5.69 2.94
N PRO A 118 23.04 -6.41 2.12
CA PRO A 118 23.01 -6.22 0.67
C PRO A 118 21.59 -6.40 0.11
N LYS A 119 21.19 -5.54 -0.84
CA LYS A 119 19.82 -5.55 -1.43
C LYS A 119 19.34 -6.92 -1.91
N ARG A 120 20.24 -7.78 -2.40
CA ARG A 120 19.93 -9.15 -2.83
C ARG A 120 19.45 -10.08 -1.70
N HIS A 121 19.65 -9.68 -0.45
CA HIS A 121 19.23 -10.39 0.76
C HIS A 121 18.08 -9.67 1.48
N TRP A 122 17.49 -8.63 0.87
CA TRP A 122 16.30 -7.99 1.43
C TRP A 122 15.12 -8.95 1.44
N LEU A 123 14.29 -8.82 2.47
CA LEU A 123 13.19 -9.73 2.74
C LEU A 123 11.86 -9.01 2.57
N THR A 124 10.84 -9.76 2.17
CA THR A 124 9.46 -9.26 2.26
C THR A 124 9.03 -9.23 3.73
N PRO A 125 8.04 -8.42 4.13
CA PRO A 125 7.51 -8.47 5.49
C PRO A 125 6.96 -9.85 5.85
N MET A 126 6.45 -10.62 4.87
CA MET A 126 6.05 -12.02 5.07
C MET A 126 7.21 -12.93 5.47
N ASP A 127 8.37 -12.76 4.84
CA ASP A 127 9.57 -13.55 5.13
C ASP A 127 10.17 -13.17 6.49
N VAL A 128 10.17 -11.88 6.82
CA VAL A 128 10.57 -11.38 8.14
C VAL A 128 9.69 -11.97 9.23
N ALA A 129 8.36 -11.92 9.05
CA ALA A 129 7.41 -12.51 9.99
C ALA A 129 7.64 -14.03 10.16
N LEU A 130 7.86 -14.77 9.07
CA LEU A 130 8.19 -16.20 9.14
C LEU A 130 9.47 -16.47 9.94
N SER A 131 10.52 -15.68 9.69
CA SER A 131 11.81 -15.81 10.38
C SER A 131 11.65 -15.57 11.88
N ASN A 132 10.98 -14.49 12.27
CA ASN A 132 10.76 -14.15 13.67
C ASN A 132 9.86 -15.19 14.37
N ALA A 133 8.78 -15.65 13.71
CA ALA A 133 7.92 -16.70 14.26
C ALA A 133 8.73 -17.97 14.60
N ARG A 134 9.62 -18.41 13.70
CA ARG A 134 10.49 -19.57 13.92
C ARG A 134 11.44 -19.35 15.09
N TYR A 135 12.17 -18.24 15.07
CA TYR A 135 13.12 -17.90 16.12
C TYR A 135 12.48 -17.89 17.52
N HIS A 136 11.32 -17.23 17.66
CA HIS A 136 10.64 -17.15 18.96
C HIS A 136 10.00 -18.47 19.39
N ARG A 137 9.50 -19.27 18.43
CA ARG A 137 8.98 -20.62 18.71
C ARG A 137 10.08 -21.54 19.23
N GLU A 138 11.23 -21.56 18.55
CA GLU A 138 12.39 -22.37 18.93
C GLU A 138 12.97 -21.94 20.29
N SER A 139 12.87 -20.65 20.61
CA SER A 139 13.27 -20.08 21.90
C SER A 139 12.23 -20.28 23.02
N GLY A 140 11.07 -20.88 22.73
CA GLY A 140 10.02 -21.17 23.73
C GLY A 140 9.13 -19.99 24.12
N PHE A 141 9.18 -18.86 23.41
CA PHE A 141 8.33 -17.70 23.69
C PHE A 141 6.99 -17.81 22.99
N SER A 142 5.86 -17.74 23.71
CA SER A 142 4.50 -17.80 23.15
C SER A 142 4.15 -16.67 22.18
N VAL A 143 4.96 -15.61 22.18
CA VAL A 143 4.79 -14.39 21.37
C VAL A 143 4.99 -14.63 19.88
N TYR A 144 5.48 -15.81 19.47
CA TYR A 144 5.61 -16.17 18.05
C TYR A 144 4.30 -16.07 17.26
N ARG A 145 3.15 -16.26 17.92
CA ARG A 145 1.82 -16.29 17.28
C ARG A 145 1.48 -14.99 16.56
N PHE A 146 1.91 -13.85 17.10
CA PHE A 146 1.75 -12.56 16.45
C PHE A 146 2.29 -12.57 15.01
N TRP A 147 3.52 -13.04 14.80
CA TRP A 147 4.11 -13.04 13.46
C TRP A 147 3.46 -14.08 12.54
N GLU A 148 2.93 -15.18 13.08
CA GLU A 148 2.16 -16.13 12.27
C GLU A 148 0.86 -15.49 11.76
N GLU A 149 0.11 -14.84 12.65
CA GLU A 149 -1.14 -14.16 12.29
C GLU A 149 -0.90 -12.97 11.34
N ALA A 150 0.11 -12.14 11.62
CA ALA A 150 0.50 -11.05 10.73
C ALA A 150 0.89 -11.56 9.34
N ARG A 151 1.64 -12.67 9.28
CA ARG A 151 2.03 -13.30 8.01
C ARG A 151 0.83 -13.82 7.24
N ASP A 152 -0.14 -14.43 7.91
CA ASP A 152 -1.34 -14.97 7.27
C ASP A 152 -2.19 -13.85 6.65
N LEU A 153 -2.37 -12.73 7.37
CA LEU A 153 -3.01 -11.52 6.83
C LEU A 153 -2.31 -11.00 5.56
N MET A 154 -0.98 -10.95 5.58
CA MET A 154 -0.19 -10.51 4.42
C MET A 154 -0.29 -11.47 3.23
N ILE A 155 -0.30 -12.78 3.48
CA ILE A 155 -0.46 -13.80 2.43
C ILE A 155 -1.83 -13.66 1.77
N GLU A 156 -2.88 -13.44 2.57
CA GLU A 156 -4.23 -13.22 2.04
C GLU A 156 -4.29 -11.93 1.21
N ALA A 157 -3.74 -10.83 1.71
CA ALA A 157 -3.67 -9.57 0.97
C ALA A 157 -2.88 -9.72 -0.35
N ALA A 158 -1.76 -10.44 -0.35
CA ALA A 158 -0.97 -10.71 -1.56
C ALA A 158 -1.76 -11.50 -2.62
N LYS A 159 -2.56 -12.49 -2.19
CA LYS A 159 -3.45 -13.24 -3.09
C LYS A 159 -4.50 -12.31 -3.70
N ASN A 160 -5.12 -11.47 -2.90
CA ASN A 160 -6.15 -10.52 -3.34
C ASN A 160 -5.59 -9.49 -4.34
N LEU A 161 -4.39 -8.96 -4.09
CA LEU A 161 -3.67 -8.09 -5.04
C LEU A 161 -3.42 -8.78 -6.38
N THR A 162 -3.03 -10.06 -6.35
CA THR A 162 -2.77 -10.84 -7.56
C THR A 162 -4.05 -11.06 -8.38
N VAL A 163 -5.18 -11.33 -7.72
CA VAL A 163 -6.49 -11.46 -8.37
C VAL A 163 -6.90 -10.14 -9.02
N TYR A 164 -6.77 -9.03 -8.29
CA TYR A 164 -7.07 -7.69 -8.80
C TYR A 164 -6.21 -7.34 -10.03
N GLN A 165 -4.88 -7.52 -9.94
CA GLN A 165 -3.97 -7.27 -11.05
C GLN A 165 -4.31 -8.10 -12.31
N LYS A 166 -4.70 -9.37 -12.13
CA LYS A 166 -5.16 -10.22 -13.24
C LYS A 166 -6.47 -9.73 -13.85
N ALA A 167 -7.44 -9.33 -13.02
CA ALA A 167 -8.71 -8.78 -13.47
C ALA A 167 -8.52 -7.46 -14.25
N SER A 168 -7.70 -6.53 -13.72
CA SER A 168 -7.39 -5.25 -14.37
C SER A 168 -6.66 -5.43 -15.71
N ARG A 169 -5.78 -6.44 -15.83
CA ARG A 169 -5.15 -6.77 -17.11
C ARG A 169 -6.19 -7.25 -18.13
N ARG A 170 -7.08 -8.17 -17.74
CA ARG A 170 -8.14 -8.69 -18.63
C ARG A 170 -9.09 -7.60 -19.12
N THR A 171 -9.46 -6.64 -18.27
CA THR A 171 -10.30 -5.51 -18.69
C THR A 171 -9.58 -4.56 -19.65
N ARG A 172 -8.30 -4.23 -19.42
CA ARG A 172 -7.52 -3.40 -20.36
C ARG A 172 -7.40 -4.05 -21.75
N PHE A 173 -7.09 -5.36 -21.79
CA PHE A 173 -7.07 -6.11 -23.06
C PHE A 173 -8.43 -6.12 -23.76
N SER A 174 -9.54 -6.27 -23.02
CA SER A 174 -10.89 -6.19 -23.60
C SER A 174 -11.23 -4.80 -24.16
N THR A 175 -10.85 -3.72 -23.47
CA THR A 175 -11.07 -2.34 -23.97
C THR A 175 -10.19 -1.99 -25.16
N GLU A 176 -8.96 -2.49 -25.21
CA GLU A 176 -8.06 -2.31 -26.36
C GLU A 176 -8.50 -3.15 -27.57
N GLU A 177 -9.00 -4.37 -27.36
CA GLU A 177 -9.63 -5.19 -28.42
C GLU A 177 -10.92 -4.57 -28.96
N MET A 178 -11.75 -3.96 -28.10
CA MET A 178 -12.94 -3.23 -28.56
C MET A 178 -12.58 -1.93 -29.29
N GLY A 179 -11.55 -1.21 -28.83
CA GLY A 179 -11.02 -0.01 -29.49
C GLY A 179 -10.46 -0.32 -30.88
N THR A 180 -9.64 -1.37 -31.00
CA THR A 180 -9.07 -1.82 -32.27
C THR A 180 -10.15 -2.34 -33.24
N LYS A 181 -11.13 -3.14 -32.78
CA LYS A 181 -12.25 -3.59 -33.63
C LYS A 181 -13.09 -2.42 -34.16
N LYS A 182 -13.27 -1.34 -33.39
CA LYS A 182 -13.96 -0.11 -33.85
C LYS A 182 -13.16 0.60 -34.95
N VAL A 183 -11.83 0.69 -34.80
CA VAL A 183 -10.93 1.27 -35.81
C VAL A 183 -10.92 0.44 -37.11
N TYR A 184 -10.89 -0.89 -37.02
CA TYR A 184 -10.95 -1.75 -38.20
C TYR A 184 -12.30 -1.70 -38.92
N LYS A 185 -13.42 -1.52 -38.20
CA LYS A 185 -14.74 -1.36 -38.82
C LYS A 185 -14.85 -0.03 -39.60
N VAL A 186 -14.41 1.08 -39.00
CA VAL A 186 -14.41 2.41 -39.65
C VAL A 186 -13.48 2.44 -40.87
N ALA A 187 -12.31 1.79 -40.80
CA ALA A 187 -11.36 1.70 -41.92
C ALA A 187 -11.89 0.82 -43.09
N LYS A 188 -12.75 -0.16 -42.81
CA LYS A 188 -13.37 -1.01 -43.83
C LYS A 188 -14.53 -0.30 -44.53
N GLU A 189 -15.34 0.45 -43.78
CA GLU A 189 -16.45 1.26 -44.31
C GLU A 189 -15.95 2.44 -45.17
N SER A 190 -14.85 3.10 -44.77
CA SER A 190 -14.25 4.20 -45.55
C SER A 190 -13.46 3.76 -46.79
N LYS A 191 -13.05 2.49 -46.88
CA LYS A 191 -12.50 1.90 -48.11
C LYS A 191 -13.59 1.48 -49.10
N SER A 192 -14.76 1.05 -48.61
CA SER A 192 -15.93 0.77 -49.45
C SER A 192 -16.48 2.04 -50.12
N ALA A 193 -16.53 3.16 -49.39
CA ALA A 193 -17.01 4.45 -49.94
C ALA A 193 -16.07 5.07 -50.99
N LYS A 194 -14.78 4.71 -51.01
CA LYS A 194 -13.82 5.18 -52.03
C LYS A 194 -13.81 4.38 -53.33
N GLN A 195 -14.51 3.24 -53.38
CA GLN A 195 -14.62 2.42 -54.60
C GLN A 195 -15.85 2.73 -55.47
N GLU A 196 -16.76 3.59 -55.01
CA GLU A 196 -17.92 4.05 -55.79
C GLU A 196 -17.72 5.42 -56.49
N GLY A 197 -16.52 6.01 -56.43
CA GLY A 197 -16.17 7.25 -57.11
C GLY A 197 -15.47 7.07 -58.47
N LYS A 198 -16.16 6.51 -59.47
CA LYS A 198 -15.88 6.75 -60.91
C LYS A 198 -16.85 7.84 -61.36
N THR A 199 -16.53 8.90 -62.11
CA THR A 199 -15.37 9.35 -62.87
C THR A 199 -15.66 10.82 -63.15
N ALA A 200 -14.64 11.68 -63.09
CA ALA A 200 -14.72 13.02 -63.65
C ALA A 200 -14.57 12.93 -65.18
N ASP A 201 -15.52 13.45 -65.94
CA ASP A 201 -15.27 14.19 -67.18
C ASP A 201 -16.57 14.83 -67.72
N GLU A 202 -16.41 15.99 -68.37
CA GLU A 202 -17.41 16.84 -69.04
C GLU A 202 -18.44 17.53 -68.12
N VAL A 203 -18.61 18.86 -68.10
CA VAL A 203 -18.80 19.77 -69.23
C VAL A 203 -18.32 21.17 -68.84
N LEU A 204 -17.28 21.66 -69.53
CA LEU A 204 -17.05 23.08 -69.75
C LEU A 204 -18.23 23.65 -70.55
N LYS A 205 -18.88 24.70 -70.05
CA LYS A 205 -19.38 25.85 -70.85
C LYS A 205 -20.04 26.88 -69.93
N ARG A 206 -19.33 27.99 -69.70
CA ARG A 206 -19.96 29.31 -69.54
C ARG A 206 -20.34 29.81 -70.94
N PRO A 207 -21.30 30.74 -71.04
CA PRO A 207 -20.85 32.11 -71.29
C PRO A 207 -21.56 33.19 -70.46
N ARG A 208 -20.86 34.33 -70.32
CA ARG A 208 -21.40 35.68 -70.04
C ARG A 208 -22.47 35.99 -71.11
N ILE A 209 -23.58 36.69 -70.85
CA ILE A 209 -23.85 37.94 -70.11
C ILE A 209 -25.19 37.76 -69.39
#